data_AF-A0A645HLT9-F1
#
_entry.id   AF-A0A645HLT9-F1
#
_cell.length_a   1.000
_cell.length_b   1.000
_cell.length_c   1.000
_cell.angle_alpha   90.00
_cell.angle_beta   90.00
_cell.angle_gamma   90.00
#
_symmetry.space_group_name_H-M   'P 1'
#
loop_
_entity.id
_entity.type
_entity.pdbx_description
1 polymer ?
#
loop_
_entity_poly.entity_id
_entity_poly.type
_entity_poly.pdbx_seq_one_letter_code
_entity_poly.pdbx_strand_id
1 'polypeptide(L)'
;MHIVLVDNGRSDILKNEDHIQTLKCIRCGACMNTCPVYRRSGGYSYTYFVPGPIGINLGMLRSPRKYADNVSACSLCYSCNNVCPVKIDLADQIYKWRQNLDSLDKADRIKKFMSNGMKLLFGHSTLYNIALRMGLIVNKIPRSLIYNNLNDWGKGRELPKFAKESFTQMWKNGKVRKHE
;
A
#
# COMPACT_ATOMS: atom_id res chain seq x y z
N MET A 1 10.26 36.77 13.33
CA MET A 1 10.89 35.51 12.88
C MET A 1 11.20 35.64 11.40
N HIS A 2 12.47 35.53 11.01
CA HIS A 2 12.87 35.51 9.59
C HIS A 2 13.25 34.08 9.21
N ILE A 3 12.76 33.60 8.07
CA ILE A 3 13.11 32.27 7.53
C ILE A 3 14.01 32.49 6.32
N VAL A 4 15.24 31.98 6.38
CA VAL A 4 16.16 31.98 5.24
C VAL A 4 16.09 30.60 4.58
N LEU A 5 15.59 30.55 3.34
CA LEU A 5 15.50 29.31 2.57
C LEU A 5 16.70 29.21 1.62
N VAL A 6 17.62 28.31 1.92
CA VAL A 6 18.73 28.00 1.00
C VAL A 6 18.22 27.11 -0.12
N ASP A 7 18.18 27.65 -1.33
CA ASP A 7 17.52 27.00 -2.44
C ASP A 7 18.42 25.95 -3.12
N ASN A 8 18.02 24.69 -2.96
CA ASN A 8 18.56 23.53 -3.67
C ASN A 8 17.38 22.64 -4.06
N GLY A 9 16.42 23.23 -4.77
CA GLY A 9 15.10 22.65 -5.05
C GLY A 9 14.10 22.80 -3.88
N ARG A 10 14.40 23.65 -2.88
CA ARG A 10 13.49 23.86 -1.75
C ARG A 10 12.33 24.77 -2.12
N SER A 11 12.54 25.69 -3.06
CA SER A 11 11.46 26.51 -3.62
C SER A 11 10.40 25.66 -4.32
N ASP A 12 10.78 24.55 -4.95
CA ASP A 12 9.83 23.62 -5.59
C ASP A 12 9.03 22.82 -4.56
N ILE A 13 9.68 22.39 -3.46
CA ILE A 13 8.99 21.74 -2.34
C ILE A 13 8.01 22.73 -1.70
N LEU A 14 8.38 24.00 -1.59
CA LEU A 14 7.53 25.04 -1.01
C LEU A 14 6.23 25.24 -1.82
N LYS A 15 6.28 25.11 -3.15
CA LYS A 15 5.11 25.18 -4.04
C LYS A 15 4.24 23.92 -3.98
N ASN A 16 4.74 22.82 -3.40
CA ASN A 16 4.04 21.56 -3.35
C ASN A 16 3.25 21.43 -2.03
N GLU A 17 1.98 21.83 -2.04
CA GLU A 17 1.11 21.82 -0.85
C GLU A 17 1.01 20.45 -0.18
N ASP A 18 1.06 19.37 -0.98
CA ASP A 18 1.00 18.02 -0.47
C ASP A 18 2.25 17.61 0.32
N HIS A 19 3.39 18.24 0.04
CA HIS A 19 4.70 17.80 0.54
C HIS A 19 5.52 18.89 1.25
N ILE A 20 5.00 20.11 1.35
CA ILE A 20 5.66 21.26 1.99
C ILE A 20 6.13 20.98 3.42
N GLN A 21 5.39 20.16 4.16
CA GLN A 21 5.74 19.80 5.54
C GLN A 21 7.11 19.11 5.63
N THR A 22 7.62 18.48 4.57
CA THR A 22 8.96 17.88 4.55
C THR A 22 10.05 18.91 4.85
N LEU A 23 9.85 20.20 4.55
CA LEU A 23 10.77 21.29 4.89
C LEU A 23 10.94 21.52 6.40
N LYS A 24 10.01 21.05 7.23
CA LYS A 24 10.10 21.15 8.70
C LYS A 24 11.11 20.16 9.29
N CYS A 25 11.65 19.23 8.50
CA CYS A 25 12.48 18.14 9.01
C CYS A 25 13.76 18.65 9.69
N ILE A 26 13.89 18.36 10.98
CA ILE A 26 15.08 18.68 11.80
C ILE A 26 16.09 17.53 11.87
N ARG A 27 15.94 16.51 11.02
CA ARG A 27 16.81 15.31 10.95
C ARG A 27 17.02 14.58 12.29
N CYS A 28 16.02 14.54 13.17
CA CYS A 28 16.13 13.87 14.47
C CYS A 28 16.16 12.33 14.42
N GLY A 29 15.86 11.70 13.28
CA GLY A 29 15.90 10.23 13.11
C GLY A 29 14.73 9.45 13.71
N ALA A 30 13.83 10.06 14.48
CA ALA A 30 12.70 9.38 15.14
C ALA A 30 11.84 8.54 14.18
N CYS A 31 11.55 9.07 12.99
CA CYS A 31 10.77 8.37 11.97
C CYS A 31 11.44 7.10 11.43
N MET A 32 12.78 7.07 11.35
CA MET A 32 13.53 5.89 10.93
C MET A 32 13.51 4.84 12.04
N ASN A 33 13.79 5.25 13.28
CA ASN A 33 13.89 4.35 14.42
C ASN A 33 12.57 3.66 14.77
N THR A 34 11.42 4.30 14.50
CA THR A 34 10.11 3.65 14.68
C THR A 34 9.70 2.78 13.49
N CYS A 35 10.30 2.98 12.31
CA CYS A 35 9.86 2.33 11.09
C CYS A 35 10.19 0.82 11.13
N PRO A 36 9.19 -0.07 11.06
CA PRO A 36 9.43 -1.51 11.12
C PRO A 36 10.25 -2.01 9.93
N VAL A 37 10.09 -1.41 8.76
CA VAL A 37 10.80 -1.80 7.54
C VAL A 37 12.28 -1.42 7.66
N TYR A 38 12.58 -0.17 8.01
CA TYR A 38 13.96 0.26 8.25
C TYR A 38 14.67 -0.58 9.32
N ARG A 39 14.00 -0.85 10.44
CA ARG A 39 14.57 -1.68 11.52
C ARG A 39 14.89 -3.12 11.09
N ARG A 40 14.13 -3.67 10.14
CA ARG A 40 14.31 -5.05 9.67
C ARG A 40 15.27 -5.15 8.49
N SER A 41 15.26 -4.17 7.59
CA SER A 41 16.09 -4.19 6.39
C SER A 41 17.37 -3.36 6.50
N GLY A 42 17.59 -2.64 7.61
CA GLY A 42 18.81 -1.84 7.81
C GLY A 42 19.00 -0.70 6.81
N GLY A 43 17.98 -0.36 6.02
CA GLY A 43 18.08 0.63 4.94
C GLY A 43 18.26 0.04 3.54
N TYR A 44 18.53 -1.26 3.40
CA TYR A 44 18.74 -1.91 2.08
C TYR A 44 17.47 -1.95 1.20
N SER A 45 16.29 -1.75 1.78
CA SER A 45 15.03 -1.64 1.03
C SER A 45 14.83 -0.28 0.35
N TYR A 46 15.76 0.68 0.52
CA TYR A 46 15.64 2.02 -0.03
C TYR A 46 16.76 2.30 -1.03
N THR A 47 16.41 2.90 -2.17
CA THR A 47 17.34 3.28 -3.24
C THR A 47 17.82 4.73 -3.15
N TYR A 48 17.23 5.54 -2.27
CA TYR A 48 17.71 6.87 -1.94
C TYR A 48 18.73 6.81 -0.80
N PHE A 49 19.73 7.69 -0.82
CA PHE A 49 20.84 7.66 0.15
C PHE A 49 20.39 7.91 1.60
N VAL A 50 19.28 8.63 1.79
CA VAL A 50 18.59 8.72 3.08
C VAL A 50 17.54 7.60 3.12
N PRO A 51 17.62 6.64 4.04
CA PRO A 51 16.63 5.57 4.15
C PRO A 51 15.39 6.00 4.96
N GLY A 52 14.40 5.11 5.07
CA GLY A 52 13.24 5.31 5.94
C GLY A 52 12.19 6.29 5.39
N PRO A 53 11.16 6.62 6.20
CA PRO A 53 10.01 7.41 5.73
C PRO A 53 10.35 8.83 5.23
N ILE A 54 11.30 9.51 5.89
CA ILE A 54 11.80 10.80 5.40
C ILE A 54 12.58 10.65 4.10
N GLY A 55 13.34 9.57 3.97
CA GLY A 55 14.11 9.23 2.78
C GLY A 55 13.25 9.04 1.54
N ILE A 56 12.14 8.31 1.68
CA ILE A 56 11.15 8.14 0.59
C ILE A 56 10.67 9.51 0.10
N ASN A 57 10.23 10.38 1.01
CA ASN A 57 9.71 11.70 0.64
C ASN A 57 10.79 12.57 -0.04
N LEU A 58 12.00 12.62 0.51
CA LEU A 58 13.11 13.38 -0.08
C LEU A 58 13.51 12.86 -1.45
N GLY A 59 13.56 11.53 -1.63
CA GLY A 59 13.82 10.91 -2.93
C GLY A 59 12.75 11.27 -3.95
N MET A 60 11.47 11.15 -3.59
CA MET A 60 10.36 11.50 -4.46
C MET A 60 10.35 13.00 -4.83
N LEU A 61 10.64 13.89 -3.89
CA LEU A 61 10.77 15.33 -4.16
C LEU A 61 11.96 15.65 -5.07
N ARG A 62 13.08 14.92 -4.93
CA ARG A 62 14.29 15.16 -5.73
C ARG A 62 14.17 14.64 -7.17
N SER A 63 13.61 13.45 -7.33
CA SER A 63 13.44 12.80 -8.63
C SER A 63 12.38 11.69 -8.55
N PRO A 64 11.09 12.03 -8.75
CA PRO A 64 9.99 11.10 -8.49
C PRO A 64 10.03 9.88 -9.42
N ARG A 65 10.48 10.04 -10.68
CA ARG A 65 10.62 8.92 -11.62
C ARG A 65 11.76 7.96 -11.25
N LYS A 66 12.83 8.45 -10.63
CA LYS A 66 14.00 7.64 -10.25
C LYS A 66 13.73 6.83 -8.98
N TYR A 67 13.02 7.41 -8.02
CA TYR A 67 12.83 6.85 -6.68
C TYR A 67 11.40 6.35 -6.40
N ALA A 68 10.58 6.20 -7.45
CA ALA A 68 9.19 5.74 -7.36
C ALA A 68 9.05 4.36 -6.70
N ASP A 69 10.05 3.50 -6.82
CA ASP A 69 10.09 2.17 -6.22
C ASP A 69 10.08 2.21 -4.68
N ASN A 70 10.72 3.21 -4.07
CA ASN A 70 10.84 3.36 -2.62
C ASN A 70 9.51 3.51 -1.90
N VAL A 71 8.47 4.04 -2.57
CA VAL A 71 7.16 4.19 -1.94
C VAL A 71 6.56 2.84 -1.59
N SER A 72 6.92 1.77 -2.31
CA SER A 72 6.45 0.40 -2.05
C SER A 72 7.04 -0.20 -0.77
N ALA A 73 8.22 0.27 -0.34
CA ALA A 73 8.87 -0.18 0.89
C ALA A 73 8.11 0.24 2.16
N CYS A 74 7.23 1.26 2.11
CA CYS A 74 6.46 1.69 3.28
C CYS A 74 5.27 0.77 3.57
N SER A 75 5.11 0.30 4.81
CA SER A 75 3.91 -0.46 5.21
C SER A 75 2.67 0.41 5.47
N LEU A 76 2.80 1.75 5.41
CA LEU A 76 1.76 2.71 5.80
C LEU A 76 1.16 2.42 7.18
N CYS A 77 2.01 2.10 8.17
CA CYS A 77 1.59 1.90 9.56
C CYS A 77 1.42 3.20 10.37
N TYR A 78 1.71 4.37 9.78
CA TYR A 78 1.60 5.71 10.39
C TYR A 78 2.41 5.98 11.67
N SER A 79 3.22 5.03 12.14
CA SER A 79 4.05 5.22 13.35
C SER A 79 4.97 6.45 13.26
N CYS A 80 5.52 6.73 12.06
CA CYS A 80 6.40 7.87 11.85
C CYS A 80 5.73 9.24 12.01
N ASN A 81 4.41 9.34 11.76
CA ASN A 81 3.67 10.58 11.98
C ASN A 81 3.53 10.85 13.47
N ASN A 82 3.20 9.81 14.24
CA ASN A 82 2.96 9.93 15.67
C ASN A 82 4.21 10.39 16.44
N VAL A 83 5.37 9.81 16.12
CA VAL A 83 6.64 10.11 16.81
C VAL A 83 7.34 11.37 16.30
N CYS A 84 6.86 12.02 15.23
CA CYS A 84 7.53 13.18 14.66
C CYS A 84 7.39 14.39 15.61
N PRO A 85 8.48 14.96 16.15
CA PRO A 85 8.40 16.08 17.08
C PRO A 85 7.94 17.38 16.39
N VAL A 86 8.16 17.48 15.08
CA VAL A 86 7.80 18.65 14.25
C VAL A 86 6.56 18.41 13.40
N LYS A 87 5.80 17.34 13.69
CA LYS A 87 4.49 17.01 13.08
C LYS A 87 4.52 17.05 11.55
N ILE A 88 5.41 16.26 10.98
CA ILE A 88 5.43 15.97 9.54
C ILE A 88 4.65 14.69 9.34
N ASP A 89 3.60 14.76 8.53
CA ASP A 89 2.73 13.64 8.18
C ASP A 89 3.40 12.78 7.08
N LEU A 90 4.53 12.17 7.42
CA LEU A 90 5.39 11.44 6.49
C LEU A 90 4.68 10.28 5.78
N ALA A 91 3.84 9.53 6.50
CA ALA A 91 3.09 8.42 5.95
C ALA A 91 2.00 8.89 4.98
N ASP A 92 1.29 9.98 5.30
CA ASP A 92 0.29 10.59 4.41
C ASP A 92 0.95 11.08 3.12
N GLN A 93 2.10 11.75 3.24
CA GLN A 93 2.86 12.17 2.08
C GLN A 93 3.28 10.97 1.20
N ILE A 94 3.77 9.88 1.80
CA ILE A 94 4.08 8.65 1.04
C ILE A 94 2.81 8.07 0.39
N TYR A 95 1.66 8.15 1.06
CA TYR A 95 0.38 7.71 0.51
C TYR A 95 -0.03 8.55 -0.71
N LYS A 96 0.11 9.88 -0.65
CA LYS A 96 -0.12 10.77 -1.81
C LYS A 96 0.81 10.45 -2.97
N TRP A 97 2.10 10.18 -2.70
CA TRP A 97 3.02 9.71 -3.74
C TRP A 97 2.56 8.41 -4.40
N ARG A 98 2.04 7.45 -3.63
CA ARG A 98 1.47 6.20 -4.17
C ARG A 98 0.28 6.45 -5.09
N GLN A 99 -0.60 7.38 -4.73
CA GLN A 99 -1.75 7.77 -5.57
C GLN A 99 -1.28 8.43 -6.88
N ASN A 100 -0.19 9.20 -6.82
CA ASN A 100 0.34 9.94 -7.96
C ASN A 100 1.27 9.12 -8.89
N LEU A 101 1.55 7.85 -8.59
CA LEU A 101 2.43 7.01 -9.43
C LEU A 101 1.95 6.86 -10.88
N ASP A 102 0.64 6.91 -11.10
CA ASP A 102 0.05 6.82 -12.43
C ASP A 102 0.41 8.03 -13.28
N SER A 103 0.37 9.23 -12.70
CA SER A 103 0.79 10.48 -13.36
C SER A 103 2.27 10.49 -13.75
N LEU A 104 3.08 9.64 -13.10
CA LEU A 104 4.51 9.51 -13.33
C LEU A 104 4.87 8.41 -14.34
N ASP A 105 3.88 7.70 -14.91
CA ASP A 105 4.04 6.50 -15.73
C ASP A 105 4.84 5.40 -15.00
N LYS A 106 4.62 5.29 -13.68
CA LYS A 106 5.25 4.29 -12.80
C LYS A 106 4.25 3.33 -12.16
N ALA A 107 2.96 3.52 -12.40
CA ALA A 107 1.94 2.57 -11.97
C ALA A 107 1.97 1.28 -12.81
N ASP A 108 1.85 0.15 -12.14
CA ASP A 108 1.73 -1.15 -12.78
C ASP A 108 0.33 -1.31 -13.41
N ARG A 109 0.31 -1.46 -14.75
CA ARG A 109 -0.93 -1.51 -15.53
C ARG A 109 -1.79 -2.73 -15.19
N ILE A 110 -1.16 -3.87 -14.89
CA ILE A 110 -1.87 -5.11 -14.52
C ILE A 110 -2.52 -4.91 -13.15
N LYS A 111 -1.78 -4.39 -12.16
CA LYS A 111 -2.33 -4.09 -10.83
C LYS A 111 -3.45 -3.07 -10.90
N LYS A 112 -3.32 -2.03 -11.73
CA LYS A 112 -4.38 -1.03 -11.94
C LYS A 112 -5.65 -1.66 -12.51
N PHE A 113 -5.51 -2.49 -13.55
CA PHE A 113 -6.63 -3.22 -14.14
C PHE A 113 -7.31 -4.15 -13.12
N MET A 114 -6.53 -4.96 -12.41
CA MET A 114 -7.05 -5.84 -11.36
C MET A 114 -7.75 -5.08 -10.24
N SER A 115 -7.16 -3.98 -9.76
CA SER A 115 -7.75 -3.14 -8.71
C SER A 115 -9.06 -2.49 -9.16
N ASN A 116 -9.16 -2.05 -10.41
CA ASN A 116 -10.41 -1.54 -10.97
C ASN A 116 -11.48 -2.63 -11.08
N GLY A 117 -11.09 -3.84 -11.49
CA GLY A 117 -11.98 -5.00 -11.49
C GLY A 117 -12.48 -5.36 -10.09
N MET A 118 -11.60 -5.34 -9.09
CA MET A 118 -11.97 -5.54 -7.68
C MET A 118 -12.90 -4.44 -7.18
N LYS A 119 -12.68 -3.17 -7.54
CA LYS A 119 -13.57 -2.05 -7.20
C LYS A 119 -14.97 -2.28 -7.76
N LEU A 120 -15.09 -2.71 -9.03
CA LEU A 120 -16.38 -3.03 -9.64
C LEU A 120 -17.06 -4.20 -8.93
N LEU A 121 -16.31 -5.27 -8.66
CA LEU A 121 -16.80 -6.48 -8.00
C LEU A 121 -17.33 -6.18 -6.59
N PHE A 122 -16.55 -5.47 -5.76
CA PHE A 122 -16.91 -5.18 -4.38
C PHE A 122 -17.90 -4.02 -4.25
N GLY A 123 -17.95 -3.12 -5.24
CA GLY A 123 -18.93 -2.03 -5.28
C GLY A 123 -20.37 -2.46 -5.58
N HIS A 124 -20.56 -3.66 -6.14
CA HIS A 124 -21.87 -4.18 -6.51
C HIS A 124 -22.21 -5.44 -5.72
N SER A 125 -23.19 -5.35 -4.82
CA SER A 125 -23.60 -6.45 -3.95
C SER A 125 -24.06 -7.69 -4.72
N THR A 126 -24.70 -7.52 -5.88
CA THR A 126 -25.16 -8.62 -6.73
C THR A 126 -23.98 -9.38 -7.36
N LEU A 127 -23.04 -8.68 -7.99
CA LEU A 127 -21.82 -9.27 -8.57
C LEU A 127 -20.99 -10.00 -7.50
N TYR A 128 -20.81 -9.37 -6.35
CA TYR A 128 -20.10 -9.96 -5.23
C TYR A 128 -20.76 -11.28 -4.75
N ASN A 129 -22.09 -11.28 -4.56
CA ASN A 129 -22.81 -12.49 -4.14
C ASN A 129 -22.78 -13.61 -5.19
N ILE A 130 -22.81 -13.27 -6.49
CA ILE A 130 -22.64 -14.24 -7.57
C ILE A 130 -21.24 -14.83 -7.53
N ALA A 131 -20.20 -13.99 -7.42
CA ALA A 131 -18.81 -14.45 -7.33
C ALA A 131 -18.58 -15.39 -6.13
N LEU A 132 -19.18 -15.09 -4.97
CA LEU A 132 -19.13 -15.97 -3.80
C LEU A 132 -19.79 -17.34 -4.08
N ARG A 133 -20.93 -17.39 -4.76
CA ARG A 133 -21.59 -18.66 -5.14
C ARG A 133 -20.74 -19.46 -6.12
N MET A 134 -20.09 -18.78 -7.06
CA MET A 134 -19.21 -19.39 -8.05
C MET A 134 -17.88 -19.89 -7.45
N GLY A 135 -17.50 -19.44 -6.25
CA GLY A 135 -16.32 -19.92 -5.53
C GLY A 135 -16.28 -21.44 -5.32
N LEU A 136 -17.43 -22.11 -5.31
CA LEU A 136 -17.54 -23.58 -5.24
C LEU A 136 -16.86 -24.31 -6.38
N ILE A 137 -16.75 -23.66 -7.55
CA ILE A 137 -16.15 -24.27 -8.74
C ILE A 137 -14.68 -24.61 -8.47
N VAL A 138 -14.00 -23.86 -7.60
CA VAL A 138 -12.60 -24.10 -7.23
C VAL A 138 -12.39 -25.52 -6.68
N ASN A 139 -13.37 -26.09 -5.97
CA ASN A 139 -13.28 -27.47 -5.47
C ASN A 139 -13.28 -28.53 -6.58
N LYS A 140 -13.76 -28.20 -7.79
CA LYS A 140 -13.84 -29.09 -8.95
C LYS A 140 -12.70 -28.87 -9.96
N ILE A 141 -11.90 -27.81 -9.80
CA ILE A 141 -10.79 -27.52 -10.71
C ILE A 141 -9.64 -28.51 -10.40
N PRO A 142 -9.06 -29.17 -11.42
CA PRO A 142 -7.97 -30.11 -11.21
C PRO A 142 -6.74 -29.40 -10.62
N ARG A 143 -6.01 -30.12 -9.76
CA ARG A 143 -4.85 -29.60 -9.02
C ARG A 143 -3.80 -28.95 -9.92
N SER A 144 -3.57 -29.48 -11.13
CA SER A 144 -2.60 -28.93 -12.09
C SER A 144 -2.94 -27.51 -12.58
N LEU A 145 -4.23 -27.15 -12.62
CA LEU A 145 -4.70 -25.81 -13.01
C LEU A 145 -4.64 -24.83 -11.84
N ILE A 146 -4.82 -25.31 -10.61
CA ILE A 146 -4.72 -24.49 -9.39
C ILE A 146 -3.25 -24.25 -9.02
N TYR A 147 -2.44 -25.31 -9.00
CA TYR A 147 -1.05 -25.29 -8.55
C TYR A 147 -0.11 -25.30 -9.75
N ASN A 148 -0.10 -24.19 -10.49
CA ASN A 148 0.82 -23.97 -11.60
C ASN A 148 1.76 -22.79 -11.30
N ASN A 149 2.77 -22.60 -12.16
CA ASN A 149 3.76 -21.54 -12.00
C ASN A 149 3.19 -20.12 -12.17
N LEU A 150 2.00 -19.98 -12.76
CA LEU A 150 1.29 -18.70 -12.92
C LEU A 150 0.47 -18.34 -11.67
N ASN A 151 0.27 -19.28 -10.75
CA ASN A 151 -0.47 -19.06 -9.53
C ASN A 151 0.47 -19.03 -8.30
N ASP A 152 1.01 -17.85 -8.01
CA ASP A 152 1.80 -17.63 -6.79
C ASP A 152 1.00 -17.90 -5.50
N TRP A 153 -0.33 -17.80 -5.55
CA TRP A 153 -1.22 -18.12 -4.43
C TRP A 153 -1.29 -19.62 -4.13
N GLY A 154 -0.70 -20.50 -4.95
CA GLY A 154 -0.58 -21.93 -4.68
C GLY A 154 0.79 -22.34 -4.10
N LYS A 155 1.77 -21.44 -4.06
CA LYS A 155 3.14 -21.78 -3.64
C LYS A 155 3.21 -21.93 -2.12
N GLY A 156 3.57 -23.12 -1.64
CA GLY A 156 3.79 -23.40 -0.22
C GLY A 156 2.52 -23.43 0.64
N ARG A 157 1.33 -23.48 0.02
CA ARG A 157 0.05 -23.58 0.75
C ARG A 157 -1.01 -24.32 -0.05
N GLU A 158 -1.89 -25.04 0.66
CA GLU A 158 -3.06 -25.70 0.08
C GLU A 158 -4.30 -24.79 0.24
N LEU A 159 -5.11 -24.68 -0.81
CA LEU A 159 -6.38 -23.97 -0.73
C LEU A 159 -7.37 -24.75 0.15
N PRO A 160 -8.12 -24.06 1.04
CA PRO A 160 -9.16 -24.72 1.81
C PRO A 160 -10.29 -25.23 0.89
N LYS A 161 -10.98 -26.29 1.32
CA LYS A 161 -12.21 -26.71 0.64
C LYS A 161 -13.29 -25.65 0.84
N PHE A 162 -13.78 -25.08 -0.25
CA PHE A 162 -14.82 -24.06 -0.21
C PHE A 162 -16.15 -24.66 0.27
N ALA A 163 -16.82 -24.01 1.21
CA ALA A 163 -18.09 -24.48 1.78
C ALA A 163 -19.25 -24.36 0.78
N LYS A 164 -20.19 -25.33 0.80
CA LYS A 164 -21.36 -25.41 -0.11
C LYS A 164 -22.25 -24.17 -0.12
N GLU A 165 -22.34 -23.46 0.99
CA GLU A 165 -23.14 -22.25 1.14
C GLU A 165 -22.22 -21.12 1.57
N SER A 166 -22.40 -19.94 0.97
CA SER A 166 -21.71 -18.75 1.45
C SER A 166 -22.34 -18.26 2.76
N PHE A 167 -21.56 -17.54 3.56
CA PHE A 167 -22.07 -16.93 4.80
C PHE A 167 -23.36 -16.13 4.57
N THR A 168 -23.42 -15.34 3.49
CA THR A 168 -24.62 -14.56 3.14
C THR A 168 -25.84 -15.44 2.84
N GLN A 169 -25.64 -16.61 2.20
CA GLN A 169 -26.74 -17.56 1.98
C GLN A 169 -27.19 -18.19 3.29
N MET A 170 -26.25 -18.63 4.12
CA MET A 170 -26.56 -19.19 5.44
C MET A 170 -27.32 -18.19 6.31
N TRP A 171 -26.92 -16.92 6.28
CA TRP A 171 -27.58 -15.82 6.99
C TRP A 171 -29.01 -15.60 6.48
N LYS A 172 -29.20 -15.46 5.16
CA LYS A 172 -30.53 -15.29 4.55
C LYS A 172 -31.47 -16.48 4.79
N ASN A 173 -30.91 -17.68 4.88
CA ASN A 173 -31.66 -18.91 5.14
C ASN A 173 -31.88 -19.17 6.64
N GLY A 174 -31.48 -18.25 7.54
CA GLY A 174 -31.65 -18.39 8.99
C GLY A 174 -30.81 -19.49 9.64
N LYS A 175 -29.77 -19.99 8.96
CA LYS A 175 -28.90 -21.08 9.45
C LYS A 175 -27.82 -20.60 10.42
N VAL A 176 -27.53 -19.30 10.43
CA VAL A 176 -26.58 -18.69 11.36
C VAL A 176 -27.36 -18.20 12.58
N ARG A 177 -27.43 -19.00 13.64
CA ARG A 177 -27.98 -18.56 14.93
C ARG A 177 -26.95 -17.70 15.64
N LYS A 178 -27.36 -16.57 16.22
CA LYS A 178 -26.55 -15.91 17.25
C LYS A 178 -26.49 -16.89 18.43
N HIS A 179 -25.28 -17.25 18.84
CA HIS A 179 -25.11 -17.78 20.18
C HIS A 179 -25.38 -16.62 21.13
N GLU A 180 -26.52 -16.68 21.82
CA GLU A 180 -26.74 -15.92 23.05
C GLU A 180 -25.93 -16.54 24.19
#